data_AF-A0A0P9DI10-F1
#
_entry.id   AF-A0A0P9DI10-F1
#
_cell.length_a   1.000
_cell.length_b   1.000
_cell.length_c   1.000
_cell.angle_alpha   90.00
_cell.angle_beta   90.00
_cell.angle_gamma   90.00
#
_symmetry.space_group_name_H-M   'P 1'
#
loop_
_entity.id
_entity.type
_entity.pdbx_description
1 polymer ?
#
loop_
_entity_poly.entity_id
_entity_poly.type
_entity_poly.pdbx_seq_one_letter_code
_entity_poly.pdbx_strand_id
1 'polypeptide(L)'
;MKRHGFTIGLLASFALSAVAHYVGAPTFSPTVQFLISAVAIIFVAGFLGKATESVAHYAGERLGGFLNATFGNAAELIIAIFLVRDGMFDICQASITGSIIDVSY
;
A
#
# COMPACT_ATOMS: atom_id res chain seq x y z
N MET A 1 -22.45 10.23 -1.34
CA MET A 1 -22.62 8.79 -0.98
C MET A 1 -21.36 7.93 -1.16
N LYS A 2 -20.52 8.09 -2.20
CA LYS A 2 -19.35 7.21 -2.45
C LYS A 2 -18.18 7.34 -1.43
N ARG A 3 -18.01 8.48 -0.77
CA ARG A 3 -16.87 8.76 0.15
C ARG A 3 -16.88 7.88 1.40
N HIS A 4 -18.06 7.60 1.97
CA HIS A 4 -18.18 6.75 3.15
C HIS A 4 -17.84 5.28 2.86
N GLY A 5 -18.17 4.77 1.66
CA GLY A 5 -17.85 3.39 1.29
C GLY A 5 -16.35 3.10 1.27
N PHE A 6 -15.54 4.03 0.74
CA PHE A 6 -14.08 3.89 0.75
C PHE A 6 -13.51 3.90 2.17
N THR A 7 -13.94 4.83 3.03
CA THR A 7 -13.46 4.92 4.41
C THR A 7 -13.88 3.71 5.24
N ILE A 8 -15.11 3.21 5.06
CA ILE A 8 -15.58 1.98 5.71
C ILE A 8 -14.74 0.79 5.24
N GLY A 9 -14.50 0.66 3.94
CA GLY A 9 -13.64 -0.40 3.37
C GLY A 9 -12.21 -0.33 3.90
N LEU A 10 -11.62 0.85 3.99
CA LEU A 10 -10.30 1.08 4.58
C LEU A 10 -10.26 0.61 6.04
N LEU A 11 -11.17 1.08 6.88
CA LEU A 11 -11.19 0.73 8.30
C LEU A 11 -11.47 -0.75 8.52
N ALA A 12 -12.44 -1.32 7.78
CA ALA A 12 -12.81 -2.72 7.88
C ALA A 12 -11.67 -3.64 7.42
N SER A 13 -11.04 -3.35 6.28
CA SER A 13 -9.93 -4.16 5.75
C SER A 13 -8.70 -4.10 6.66
N PHE A 14 -8.37 -2.91 7.19
CA PHE A 14 -7.25 -2.73 8.12
C PHE A 14 -7.49 -3.44 9.45
N ALA A 15 -8.70 -3.31 10.03
CA ALA A 15 -9.08 -4.01 11.25
C ALA A 15 -9.07 -5.54 11.04
N LEU A 16 -9.59 -6.02 9.91
CA LEU A 16 -9.59 -7.45 9.58
C LEU A 16 -8.16 -7.99 9.42
N SER A 17 -7.26 -7.24 8.78
CA SER A 17 -5.84 -7.62 8.67
C SER A 17 -5.16 -7.69 10.05
N ALA A 18 -5.42 -6.73 10.93
CA ALA A 18 -4.91 -6.76 12.30
C ALA A 18 -5.43 -7.98 13.08
N VAL A 19 -6.74 -8.25 13.01
CA VAL A 19 -7.34 -9.43 13.64
C VAL A 19 -6.73 -10.72 13.08
N ALA A 20 -6.60 -10.85 11.75
CA ALA A 20 -6.01 -12.01 11.12
C ALA A 20 -4.56 -12.25 11.57
N HIS A 21 -3.78 -11.18 11.76
CA HIS A 21 -2.41 -11.25 12.25
C HIS A 21 -2.32 -11.71 13.71
N TYR A 22 -3.11 -11.13 14.62
CA TYR A 22 -3.03 -11.42 16.06
C TYR A 22 -3.70 -12.72 16.48
N VAL A 23 -4.76 -13.15 15.76
CA VAL A 23 -5.41 -14.44 16.01
C VAL A 23 -4.59 -15.59 15.42
N GLY A 24 -3.81 -15.33 14.37
CA GLY A 24 -2.79 -16.22 13.85
C GLY A 24 -3.30 -17.43 13.06
N ALA A 25 -2.37 -18.36 12.82
CA ALA A 25 -2.53 -19.55 11.98
C ALA A 25 -3.68 -20.51 12.35
N PRO A 26 -4.10 -20.66 13.64
CA PRO A 26 -5.20 -21.57 13.99
C PRO A 26 -6.54 -21.19 13.33
N THR A 27 -6.69 -19.92 12.93
CA THR A 27 -7.95 -19.39 12.39
C THR A 27 -7.83 -18.96 10.93
N PHE A 28 -6.66 -18.45 10.52
CA PHE A 28 -6.42 -18.02 9.15
C PHE A 28 -5.17 -18.70 8.58
N SER A 29 -5.31 -19.43 7.47
CA SER A 29 -4.15 -19.98 6.77
C SER A 29 -3.22 -18.87 6.24
N PRO A 30 -1.92 -19.14 6.05
CA PRO A 30 -0.97 -18.13 5.56
C PRO A 30 -1.41 -17.46 4.25
N THR A 31 -1.98 -18.23 3.32
CA THR A 31 -2.51 -17.71 2.06
C THR A 31 -3.68 -16.73 2.29
N VAL A 32 -4.58 -17.05 3.22
CA VAL A 32 -5.71 -16.17 3.54
C VAL A 32 -5.23 -14.91 4.24
N GLN A 33 -4.28 -15.00 5.17
CA GLN A 33 -3.68 -13.83 5.81
C GLN A 33 -3.00 -12.91 4.79
N PHE A 34 -2.27 -13.49 3.83
CA PHE A 34 -1.65 -12.75 2.74
C PHE A 34 -2.69 -11.97 1.92
N LEU A 35 -3.78 -12.63 1.50
CA LEU A 35 -4.83 -11.99 0.72
C LEU A 35 -5.54 -10.87 1.49
N ILE A 36 -5.86 -11.09 2.77
CA ILE A 36 -6.47 -10.07 3.63
C ILE A 36 -5.54 -8.85 3.74
N SER A 37 -4.24 -9.08 3.95
CA SER A 37 -3.25 -8.01 4.09
C SER A 37 -3.04 -7.26 2.77
N ALA A 38 -3.03 -7.96 1.64
CA ALA A 38 -2.95 -7.35 0.31
C ALA A 38 -4.13 -6.41 0.05
N VAL A 39 -5.36 -6.83 0.39
CA VAL A 39 -6.55 -5.98 0.27
C VAL A 39 -6.44 -4.74 1.17
N ALA A 40 -6.00 -4.89 2.41
CA ALA A 40 -5.79 -3.76 3.31
C ALA A 40 -4.77 -2.75 2.75
N ILE A 41 -3.66 -3.24 2.18
CA ILE A 41 -2.63 -2.41 1.54
C ILE A 41 -3.22 -1.60 0.37
N ILE A 42 -4.08 -2.19 -0.47
CA ILE A 42 -4.72 -1.47 -1.59
C ILE A 42 -5.51 -0.26 -1.09
N PHE A 43 -6.31 -0.44 -0.02
CA PHE A 43 -7.08 0.67 0.55
C PHE A 43 -6.17 1.75 1.16
N VAL A 44 -5.13 1.33 1.90
CA VAL A 44 -4.19 2.27 2.54
C VAL A 44 -3.39 3.05 1.50
N ALA A 45 -2.92 2.39 0.43
CA ALA A 45 -2.21 3.04 -0.68
C ALA A 45 -3.09 4.09 -1.37
N GLY A 46 -4.35 3.75 -1.66
CA GLY A 46 -5.30 4.70 -2.24
C GLY A 46 -5.67 5.86 -1.30
N PHE A 47 -5.62 5.65 0.02
CA PHE A 47 -5.80 6.72 1.01
C PHE A 47 -4.57 7.63 1.06
N LEU A 48 -3.38 7.05 1.13
CA LEU A 48 -2.12 7.76 1.19
C LEU A 48 -1.89 8.61 -0.06
N GLY A 49 -2.18 8.08 -1.26
CA GLY A 49 -2.08 8.86 -2.50
C GLY A 49 -2.94 10.12 -2.49
N LYS A 50 -4.21 10.02 -2.06
CA LYS A 50 -5.12 11.18 -1.93
C LYS A 50 -4.65 12.17 -0.87
N ALA A 51 -4.10 11.66 0.24
CA ALA A 51 -3.54 12.51 1.28
C ALA A 51 -2.31 13.27 0.75
N THR A 52 -1.40 12.59 0.05
CA THR A 52 -0.21 13.17 -0.58
C THR A 52 -0.58 14.22 -1.60
N GLU A 53 -1.54 13.95 -2.50
CA GLU A 53 -2.04 14.91 -3.48
C GLU A 53 -2.59 16.17 -2.80
N SER A 54 -3.39 16.00 -1.74
CA SER A 54 -3.93 17.11 -0.97
C SER A 54 -2.81 17.95 -0.32
N VAL A 55 -1.76 17.33 0.23
CA VAL A 55 -0.64 18.06 0.84
C VAL A 55 0.22 18.74 -0.23
N ALA A 56 0.52 18.04 -1.33
CA ALA A 56 1.30 18.55 -2.44
C ALA A 56 0.65 19.79 -3.07
N HIS A 57 -0.68 19.83 -3.14
CA HIS A 57 -1.43 20.98 -3.64
C HIS A 57 -1.13 22.27 -2.87
N TYR A 58 -0.94 22.19 -1.55
CA TYR A 58 -0.61 23.36 -0.71
C TYR A 58 0.89 23.63 -0.58
N ALA A 59 1.75 22.72 -1.03
CA ALA A 59 3.22 22.82 -0.87
C ALA A 59 3.91 23.61 -2.00
N GLY A 60 3.19 23.95 -3.08
CA GLY A 60 3.75 24.59 -4.27
C GLY A 60 4.46 23.60 -5.19
N GLU A 61 4.79 24.03 -6.41
CA GLU A 61 5.20 23.13 -7.52
C GLU A 61 6.42 22.24 -7.21
N ARG A 62 7.49 22.82 -6.66
CA ARG A 62 8.75 22.08 -6.39
C ARG A 62 8.60 21.06 -5.26
N LEU A 63 8.07 21.49 -4.11
CA LEU A 63 7.88 20.60 -2.95
C LEU A 63 6.72 19.62 -3.18
N GLY A 64 5.66 20.06 -3.85
CA GLY A 64 4.53 19.19 -4.23
C GLY A 64 4.96 18.09 -5.19
N GLY A 65 5.77 18.40 -6.20
CA GLY A 65 6.36 17.38 -7.08
C GLY A 65 7.22 16.36 -6.33
N PHE A 66 8.06 16.83 -5.40
CA PHE A 66 8.87 15.94 -4.55
C PHE A 66 8.02 15.05 -3.63
N LEU A 67 7.01 15.60 -2.97
CA LEU A 67 6.09 14.86 -2.11
C LEU A 67 5.31 13.81 -2.89
N ASN A 68 4.85 14.13 -4.10
CA ASN A 68 4.12 13.18 -4.93
C ASN A 68 5.04 12.04 -5.41
N ALA A 69 6.26 12.36 -5.85
CA ALA A 69 7.22 11.34 -6.28
C ALA A 69 7.61 10.36 -5.15
N THR A 70 7.67 10.84 -3.90
CA THR A 70 8.04 10.03 -2.72
C THR A 70 6.84 9.32 -2.09
N PHE A 71 5.84 10.09 -1.64
CA PHE A 71 4.69 9.57 -0.91
C PHE A 71 3.56 9.05 -1.81
N GLY A 72 3.52 9.43 -3.09
CA GLY A 72 2.61 8.84 -4.07
C GLY A 72 2.93 7.37 -4.34
N ASN A 73 4.20 6.99 -4.23
CA ASN A 73 4.71 5.62 -4.39
C ASN A 73 5.15 4.99 -3.06
N ALA A 74 4.77 5.55 -1.91
CA ALA A 74 5.26 5.10 -0.61
C ALA A 74 4.91 3.63 -0.31
N ALA A 75 3.76 3.14 -0.77
CA ALA A 75 3.38 1.73 -0.57
C ALA A 75 4.40 0.77 -1.20
N GLU A 76 4.80 1.03 -2.45
CA GLU A 76 5.80 0.24 -3.17
C GLU A 76 7.17 0.32 -2.48
N LEU A 77 7.59 1.54 -2.11
CA LEU A 77 8.87 1.75 -1.44
C LEU A 77 8.93 1.03 -0.09
N ILE A 78 7.86 1.09 0.71
CA ILE A 78 7.79 0.40 2.01
C ILE A 78 7.90 -1.11 1.81
N ILE A 79 7.17 -1.70 0.87
CA ILE A 79 7.22 -3.13 0.57
C ILE A 79 8.63 -3.53 0.11
N ALA A 80 9.24 -2.76 -0.80
CA ALA A 80 10.59 -2.99 -1.27
C ALA A 80 11.62 -2.98 -0.14
N ILE A 81 11.52 -2.04 0.81
CA ILE A 81 12.39 -1.98 1.99
C ILE A 81 12.27 -3.24 2.84
N PHE A 82 11.05 -3.73 3.10
CA PHE A 82 10.86 -4.97 3.87
C PHE A 82 11.38 -6.21 3.13
N LEU A 83 11.13 -6.31 1.83
CA LEU A 83 11.64 -7.42 1.02
C LEU A 83 13.18 -7.45 1.02
N VAL A 84 13.83 -6.30 0.85
CA VAL A 84 15.29 -6.18 0.90
C VAL A 84 15.82 -6.54 2.29
N ARG A 85 15.16 -6.06 3.35
CA ARG A 85 15.53 -6.37 4.73
C ARG A 85 15.47 -7.86 5.02
N ASP A 86 14.50 -8.56 4.44
CA ASP A 86 14.31 -10.01 4.60
C ASP A 86 15.12 -10.85 3.59
N GLY A 87 15.96 -10.20 2.76
CA GLY A 87 16.80 -10.87 1.75
C GLY A 87 16.04 -11.37 0.52
N MET A 88 14.79 -10.95 0.34
CA MET A 88 13.89 -11.35 -0.76
C MET A 88 14.12 -10.49 -2.01
N PHE A 89 15.36 -10.46 -2.50
CA PHE A 89 15.78 -9.60 -3.62
C PHE A 89 15.03 -9.90 -4.92
N ASP A 90 14.84 -11.18 -5.26
CA ASP A 90 14.15 -11.59 -6.48
C ASP A 90 12.69 -11.08 -6.52
N ILE A 91 12.01 -11.09 -5.37
CA ILE A 91 10.64 -10.61 -5.25
C ILE A 91 10.60 -9.08 -5.31
N CYS A 92 11.58 -8.40 -4.72
CA CYS A 92 11.72 -6.95 -4.84
C CYS A 92 11.93 -6.52 -6.31
N GLN A 93 12.83 -7.20 -7.02
CA GLN A 93 13.08 -6.95 -8.44
C GLN A 93 11.86 -7.25 -9.31
N ALA A 94 11.16 -8.36 -9.06
CA ALA A 94 9.92 -8.69 -9.76
C ALA A 94 8.84 -7.61 -9.53
N SER A 95 8.70 -7.10 -8.30
CA SER A 95 7.76 -6.03 -7.96
C SER A 95 8.06 -4.72 -8.70
N ILE A 96 9.34 -4.30 -8.73
CA ILE A 96 9.76 -3.07 -9.45
C ILE A 96 9.59 -3.24 -10.95
N THR A 97 9.94 -4.42 -11.48
CA THR A 97 9.74 -4.72 -12.91
C THR A 97 8.25 -4.67 -13.27
N GLY A 98 7.40 -5.21 -12.40
CA GLY A 98 5.94 -5.15 -12.55
C GLY A 98 5.41 -3.72 -12.62
N SER A 99 5.86 -2.82 -11.75
CA SER A 99 5.39 -1.42 -11.77
C SER A 99 5.86 -0.66 -13.01
N ILE A 100 7.04 -0.96 -13.55
CA ILE A 100 7.50 -0.39 -14.83
C ILE A 100 6.64 -0.88 -16.00
N ILE A 101 6.30 -2.18 -16.03
CA ILE A 101 5.46 -2.76 -17.08
C ILE A 101 4.04 -2.19 -17.03
N ASP A 102 3.47 -1.99 -15.84
CA ASP A 102 2.14 -1.41 -15.64
C ASP A 102 2.02 0.02 -16.22
N VAL A 103 3.10 0.81 -16.16
CA VAL A 103 3.16 2.17 -16.72
C VAL A 103 3.32 2.18 -18.25
N SER A 104 3.61 1.04 -18.88
CA SER A 104 4.07 0.96 -20.28
C SER A 104 2.99 0.67 -21.35
N TYR A 105 1.69 0.70 -21.04
CA TYR A 105 0.60 0.50 -22.03
C TYR A 105 -0.56 1.49 -21.88
#